data_AF-A0A961GGK2-F1
#
_entry.id   AF-A0A961GGK2-F1
#
_cell.length_a   1.000
_cell.length_b   1.000
_cell.length_c   1.000
_cell.angle_alpha   90.00
_cell.angle_beta   90.00
_cell.angle_gamma   90.00
#
_symmetry.space_group_name_H-M   'P 1'
#
loop_
_entity.id
_entity.type
_entity.pdbx_description
1 polymer ?
#
loop_
_entity_poly.entity_id
_entity_poly.type
_entity_poly.pdbx_seq_one_letter_code
_entity_poly.pdbx_strand_id
1 'polypeptide(L)'
;LKKLIAAEIDNNEQLRSRLVGAYLFGGAIYVPEGEPVGGDFQNIPACEAKDQVGCVISWSTYPADNPPAPDARFGATKGDPFSEAESDERALCVNPLKLLDRDFASPVVPARPSLVGGTNGIEGIKDASTAFASLPDAIGLSCERTDNHDYLAASLADPDDSRGLNGLLEERLGPRWGLHLVDMTVALDDLVDLAAVQAKAFAD
;
A
#
# COMPACT_ATOMS: atom_id res chain seq x y z
N LEU A 1 12.48 -6.28 6.94
CA LEU A 1 12.81 -4.88 6.61
C LEU A 1 12.44 -3.93 7.76
N LYS A 2 11.19 -3.92 8.26
CA LYS A 2 10.77 -3.16 9.45
C LYS A 2 11.79 -3.12 10.60
N LYS A 3 12.19 -4.30 11.11
CA LYS A 3 13.21 -4.45 12.18
C LYS A 3 14.57 -3.81 11.84
N LEU A 4 14.99 -3.85 10.57
CA LEU A 4 16.24 -3.22 10.13
C LEU A 4 16.13 -1.69 10.20
N ILE A 5 15.03 -1.12 9.72
CA ILE A 5 14.81 0.32 9.76
C ILE A 5 14.73 0.81 11.21
N ALA A 6 13.96 0.13 12.07
CA ALA A 6 13.84 0.48 13.49
C ALA A 6 15.19 0.43 14.23
N ALA A 7 15.98 -0.62 13.99
CA ALA A 7 17.25 -0.83 14.70
C ALA A 7 18.38 0.09 14.19
N GLU A 8 18.50 0.26 12.88
CA GLU A 8 19.68 0.89 12.28
C GLU A 8 19.44 2.33 11.85
N ILE A 9 18.22 2.68 11.40
CA ILE A 9 17.93 3.99 10.80
C ILE A 9 17.15 4.86 11.79
N ASP A 10 16.06 4.36 12.36
CA ASP A 10 15.07 5.13 13.11
C ASP A 10 15.66 5.84 14.33
N ASN A 11 16.67 5.29 15.00
CA ASN A 11 17.32 5.96 16.14
C ASN A 11 18.63 6.67 15.79
N ASN A 12 19.05 6.64 14.52
CA ASN A 12 20.27 7.28 14.04
C ASN A 12 19.95 8.52 13.18
N GLU A 13 20.11 9.70 13.76
CA GLU A 13 19.81 10.98 13.09
C GLU A 13 20.57 11.16 11.77
N GLN A 14 21.83 10.71 11.68
CA GLN A 14 22.62 10.83 10.45
C GLN A 14 22.14 9.91 9.33
N LEU A 15 21.50 8.79 9.66
CA LEU A 15 20.90 7.89 8.67
C LEU A 15 19.48 8.33 8.34
N ARG A 16 18.69 8.79 9.33
CA ARG A 16 17.38 9.41 9.07
C ARG A 16 17.49 10.62 8.14
N SER A 17 18.51 11.47 8.31
CA SER A 17 18.73 12.61 7.42
C SER A 17 19.13 12.24 5.99
N ARG A 18 19.32 10.95 5.69
CA ARG A 18 19.58 10.41 4.36
C ARG A 18 18.42 9.58 3.81
N LEU A 19 17.33 9.46 4.57
CA LEU A 19 16.15 8.71 4.16
C LEU A 19 15.27 9.60 3.29
N VAL A 20 15.14 9.27 2.00
CA VAL A 20 14.16 9.92 1.11
C VAL A 20 12.75 9.52 1.51
N GLY A 21 12.46 8.23 1.53
CA GLY A 21 11.20 7.66 2.01
C GLY A 21 11.31 6.15 2.16
N ALA A 22 10.51 5.58 3.07
CA ALA A 22 10.41 4.13 3.28
C ALA A 22 9.08 3.62 2.75
N TYR A 23 9.12 2.68 1.80
CA TYR A 23 7.94 2.11 1.15
C TYR A 23 7.84 0.65 1.57
N LEU A 24 6.99 0.36 2.56
CA LEU A 24 6.92 -0.94 3.21
C LEU A 24 5.53 -1.53 3.00
N PHE A 25 5.47 -2.55 2.14
CA PHE A 25 4.23 -3.26 1.83
C PHE A 25 4.34 -4.73 2.22
N GLY A 26 3.19 -5.38 2.40
CA GLY A 26 3.12 -6.79 2.74
C GLY A 26 3.33 -7.14 4.21
N GLY A 27 3.30 -6.13 5.08
CA GLY A 27 3.23 -6.25 6.53
C GLY A 27 2.70 -4.93 7.10
N ALA A 28 2.34 -4.90 8.38
CA ALA A 28 1.88 -3.67 9.02
C ALA A 28 3.03 -2.93 9.72
N ILE A 29 3.00 -1.60 9.58
CA ILE A 29 3.69 -0.67 10.47
C ILE A 29 2.65 -0.18 11.45
N TYR A 30 2.91 -0.30 12.74
CA TYR A 30 2.00 0.12 13.79
C TYR A 30 2.41 1.47 14.39
N VAL A 31 1.41 2.29 14.67
CA VAL A 31 1.53 3.58 15.37
C VAL A 31 0.43 3.68 16.43
N PRO A 32 0.62 4.47 17.50
CA PRO A 32 -0.45 4.74 18.45
C PRO A 32 -1.68 5.30 17.73
N GLU A 33 -2.87 4.97 18.21
CA GLU A 33 -4.11 5.43 17.59
C GLU A 33 -4.17 6.97 17.50
N GLY A 34 -4.29 7.47 16.26
CA GLY A 34 -4.41 8.91 15.98
C GLY A 34 -3.06 9.63 15.84
N GLU A 35 -1.94 8.94 15.98
CA GLU A 35 -0.60 9.51 15.87
C GLU A 35 0.09 9.10 14.56
N PRO A 36 0.94 9.97 13.97
CA PRO A 36 1.69 9.63 12.75
C PRO A 36 3.00 8.87 13.02
N VAL A 37 3.42 8.72 14.29
CA VAL A 37 4.70 8.12 14.70
C VAL A 37 4.61 7.62 16.16
N GLY A 38 5.52 6.75 16.59
CA GLY A 38 5.69 6.38 18.01
C GLY A 38 5.48 4.90 18.34
N GLY A 39 5.16 4.06 17.35
CA GLY A 39 5.02 2.60 17.50
C GLY A 39 6.25 1.87 16.98
N ASP A 40 6.09 1.13 15.87
CA ASP A 40 7.17 0.40 15.21
C ASP A 40 8.39 1.29 14.87
N PHE A 41 8.14 2.56 14.55
CA PHE A 41 9.16 3.60 14.40
C PHE A 41 8.89 4.73 15.38
N GLN A 42 9.93 5.14 16.11
CA GLN A 42 9.89 6.17 17.13
C GLN A 42 10.15 7.57 16.57
N ASN A 43 10.83 7.69 15.42
CA ASN A 43 11.25 8.97 14.85
C ASN A 43 10.94 9.13 13.34
N ILE A 44 10.59 8.06 12.63
CA ILE A 44 10.18 8.10 11.21
C ILE A 44 8.64 8.14 11.15
N PRO A 45 8.02 9.28 10.82
CA PRO A 45 6.57 9.41 10.76
C PRO A 45 5.96 8.86 9.47
N ALA A 46 4.65 8.65 9.47
CA ALA A 46 3.85 8.50 8.26
C ALA A 46 4.04 9.70 7.32
N CYS A 47 4.02 9.47 6.00
CA CYS A 47 4.02 10.58 5.04
C CYS A 47 2.65 11.27 5.00
N GLU A 48 2.65 12.60 5.10
CA GLU A 48 1.48 13.49 5.10
C GLU A 48 1.49 14.47 3.92
N ALA A 49 2.64 14.65 3.24
CA ALA A 49 2.77 15.45 2.03
C ALA A 49 3.63 14.76 0.97
N LYS A 50 3.41 15.10 -0.31
CA LYS A 50 4.12 14.47 -1.45
C LYS A 50 5.63 14.73 -1.49
N ASP A 51 6.08 15.86 -0.96
CA ASP A 51 7.47 16.30 -0.92
C ASP A 51 8.10 16.08 0.46
N GLN A 52 7.37 15.48 1.41
CA GLN A 52 7.92 15.10 2.71
C GLN A 52 8.95 13.98 2.53
N VAL A 53 10.15 14.21 3.08
CA VAL A 53 11.23 13.23 3.14
C VAL A 53 11.33 12.61 4.54
N GLY A 54 12.03 11.49 4.65
CA GLY A 54 12.28 10.85 5.95
C GLY A 54 11.03 10.24 6.58
N CYS A 55 10.01 9.92 5.78
CA CYS A 55 8.73 9.36 6.21
C CYS A 55 8.50 7.95 5.66
N VAL A 56 7.50 7.24 6.21
CA VAL A 56 7.09 5.90 5.79
C VAL A 56 5.71 5.91 5.12
N ILE A 57 5.58 5.08 4.10
CA ILE A 57 4.33 4.72 3.43
C ILE A 57 4.15 3.22 3.62
N SER A 58 3.02 2.84 4.18
CA SER A 58 2.62 1.45 4.39
C SER A 58 1.11 1.35 4.32
N TRP A 59 0.63 0.17 3.95
CA TRP A 59 -0.75 -0.25 4.05
C TRP A 59 -0.85 -1.76 3.86
N SER A 60 -2.04 -2.29 4.10
CA SER A 60 -2.49 -3.59 3.61
C SER A 60 -3.77 -3.37 2.80
N THR A 61 -3.96 -4.09 1.70
CA THR A 61 -5.05 -3.82 0.76
C THR A 61 -6.17 -4.87 0.84
N TYR A 62 -7.42 -4.42 0.79
CA TYR A 62 -8.62 -5.28 0.67
C TYR A 62 -9.58 -4.70 -0.37
N PRO A 63 -10.45 -5.52 -0.99
CA PRO A 63 -11.52 -5.00 -1.84
C PRO A 63 -12.47 -4.12 -1.02
N ALA A 64 -12.91 -3.00 -1.58
CA ALA A 64 -13.80 -2.07 -0.89
C ALA A 64 -15.18 -2.69 -0.57
N ASP A 65 -15.64 -3.63 -1.39
CA ASP A 65 -16.90 -4.37 -1.21
C ASP A 65 -16.76 -5.65 -0.37
N ASN A 66 -15.52 -6.03 -0.01
CA ASN A 66 -15.24 -7.15 0.88
C ASN A 66 -14.18 -6.75 1.93
N PRO A 67 -14.56 -5.94 2.94
CA PRO A 67 -13.63 -5.50 3.99
C PRO A 67 -13.06 -6.67 4.81
N PRO A 68 -11.89 -6.49 5.46
CA PRO A 68 -11.23 -7.56 6.21
C PRO A 68 -12.13 -8.13 7.31
N ALA A 69 -12.29 -9.45 7.30
CA ALA A 69 -12.91 -10.17 8.40
C ALA A 69 -12.03 -10.11 9.67
N PRO A 70 -12.59 -10.33 10.88
CA PRO A 70 -11.81 -10.25 12.11
C PRO A 70 -10.58 -11.17 12.17
N ASP A 71 -10.56 -12.29 11.44
CA ASP A 71 -9.45 -13.26 11.37
C ASP A 71 -8.55 -13.09 10.13
N ALA A 72 -8.74 -12.00 9.37
CA ALA A 72 -7.81 -11.58 8.33
C ALA A 72 -6.45 -11.21 8.93
N ARG A 73 -5.39 -11.36 8.14
CA ARG A 73 -4.00 -11.31 8.64
C ARG A 73 -3.41 -9.91 8.57
N PHE A 74 -3.56 -9.23 7.44
CA PHE A 74 -2.80 -8.03 7.14
C PHE A 74 -3.54 -6.78 7.59
N GLY A 75 -2.83 -5.87 8.25
CA GLY A 75 -3.42 -4.68 8.89
C GLY A 75 -4.14 -4.97 10.21
N ALA A 76 -4.12 -6.23 10.67
CA ALA A 76 -4.74 -6.62 11.93
C ALA A 76 -3.99 -6.03 13.13
N THR A 77 -4.71 -5.51 14.11
CA THR A 77 -4.16 -5.11 15.43
C THR A 77 -4.45 -6.16 16.49
N LYS A 78 -5.44 -7.02 16.25
CA LYS A 78 -5.90 -8.09 17.16
C LYS A 78 -6.41 -9.28 16.36
N GLY A 79 -6.33 -10.48 16.95
CA GLY A 79 -6.95 -11.69 16.41
C GLY A 79 -6.08 -12.51 15.45
N ASP A 80 -5.00 -11.92 14.92
CA ASP A 80 -3.98 -12.65 14.17
C ASP A 80 -2.76 -12.97 15.06
N PRO A 81 -2.33 -14.25 15.17
CA PRO A 81 -1.17 -14.63 15.98
C PRO A 81 0.17 -14.08 15.45
N PHE A 82 0.21 -13.48 14.26
CA PHE A 82 1.39 -12.82 13.71
C PHE A 82 1.33 -11.29 13.81
N SER A 83 0.23 -10.73 14.34
CA SER A 83 0.18 -9.31 14.69
C SER A 83 1.23 -9.02 15.77
N GLU A 84 2.06 -8.01 15.50
CA GLU A 84 3.05 -7.48 16.46
C GLU A 84 2.53 -6.20 17.14
N ALA A 85 1.26 -5.81 16.94
CA ALA A 85 0.67 -4.61 17.51
C ALA A 85 0.53 -4.70 19.04
N GLU A 86 0.86 -3.61 19.72
CA GLU A 86 0.62 -3.42 21.15
C GLU A 86 -0.80 -2.89 21.43
N SER A 87 -1.16 -2.81 22.71
CA SER A 87 -2.52 -2.49 23.15
C SER A 87 -2.87 -1.00 23.05
N ASP A 88 -3.29 -0.54 21.86
CA ASP A 88 -3.73 0.83 21.48
C ASP A 88 -3.16 1.27 20.12
N GLU A 89 -2.36 0.42 19.49
CA GLU A 89 -1.81 0.71 18.17
C GLU A 89 -2.78 0.37 17.02
N ARG A 90 -2.58 1.06 15.91
CA ARG A 90 -3.26 0.88 14.64
C ARG A 90 -2.26 0.64 13.51
N ALA A 91 -2.65 -0.17 12.53
CA ALA A 91 -1.85 -0.31 11.32
C ALA A 91 -1.87 1.00 10.53
N LEU A 92 -0.73 1.41 10.02
CA LEU A 92 -0.58 2.61 9.20
C LEU A 92 -1.23 2.38 7.83
N CYS A 93 -2.05 3.35 7.42
CA CYS A 93 -2.57 3.44 6.06
C CYS A 93 -2.29 4.85 5.52
N VAL A 94 -1.39 4.94 4.54
CA VAL A 94 -1.14 6.18 3.79
C VAL A 94 -1.67 6.01 2.38
N ASN A 95 -2.68 6.80 2.03
CA ASN A 95 -3.26 6.80 0.69
C ASN A 95 -2.40 7.69 -0.25
N PRO A 96 -1.69 7.11 -1.23
CA PRO A 96 -0.81 7.90 -2.11
C PRO A 96 -1.58 8.90 -2.98
N LEU A 97 -2.86 8.62 -3.30
CA LEU A 97 -3.68 9.52 -4.11
C LEU A 97 -3.99 10.83 -3.38
N LYS A 98 -4.12 10.79 -2.05
CA LYS A 98 -4.30 12.00 -1.23
C LYS A 98 -3.04 12.86 -1.21
N LEU A 99 -1.86 12.25 -1.20
CA LEU A 99 -0.59 12.98 -1.25
C LEU A 99 -0.38 13.63 -2.63
N LEU A 100 -0.73 12.91 -3.69
CA LEU A 100 -0.53 13.33 -5.08
C LEU A 100 -1.66 14.19 -5.64
N ASP A 101 -2.76 14.38 -4.90
CA ASP A 101 -3.97 15.07 -5.36
C ASP A 101 -4.56 14.42 -6.63
N ARG A 102 -4.81 13.11 -6.56
CA ARG A 102 -5.36 12.28 -7.65
C ARG A 102 -6.68 11.64 -7.23
N ASP A 103 -7.54 11.39 -8.21
CA ASP A 103 -8.83 10.72 -7.99
C ASP A 103 -8.70 9.19 -8.10
N PHE A 104 -7.89 8.71 -9.03
CA PHE A 104 -7.70 7.29 -9.32
C PHE A 104 -6.23 6.93 -9.42
N ALA A 105 -5.93 5.70 -9.03
CA ALA A 105 -4.60 5.09 -9.09
C ALA A 105 -4.38 4.40 -10.44
N SER A 106 -3.10 4.33 -10.80
CA SER A 106 -2.60 3.68 -12.00
C SER A 106 -1.81 2.42 -11.62
N PRO A 107 -2.48 1.26 -11.49
CA PRO A 107 -1.80 0.02 -11.18
C PRO A 107 -0.90 -0.45 -12.33
N VAL A 108 0.18 -1.15 -11.97
CA VAL A 108 1.08 -1.80 -12.93
C VAL A 108 1.05 -3.30 -12.69
N VAL A 109 0.63 -4.04 -13.72
CA VAL A 109 0.40 -5.49 -13.62
C VAL A 109 1.26 -6.27 -14.62
N PRO A 110 1.62 -7.53 -14.32
CA PRO A 110 2.24 -8.40 -15.30
C PRO A 110 1.34 -8.60 -16.53
N ALA A 111 1.91 -8.43 -17.72
CA ALA A 111 1.23 -8.67 -18.99
C ALA A 111 1.11 -10.16 -19.34
N ARG A 112 1.49 -11.06 -18.44
CA ARG A 112 1.29 -12.51 -18.55
C ARG A 112 0.70 -13.06 -17.25
N PRO A 113 0.06 -14.25 -17.28
CA PRO A 113 -0.43 -14.91 -16.08
C PRO A 113 0.67 -15.08 -15.02
N SER A 114 0.35 -14.69 -13.78
CA SER A 114 1.23 -14.81 -12.63
C SER A 114 0.39 -15.01 -11.36
N LEU A 115 1.00 -15.53 -10.31
CA LEU A 115 0.36 -15.64 -9.00
C LEU A 115 0.06 -14.24 -8.44
N VAL A 116 1.03 -13.33 -8.51
CA VAL A 116 1.11 -12.00 -7.86
C VAL A 116 0.33 -10.93 -8.64
N GLY A 117 -0.85 -11.28 -9.17
CA GLY A 117 -1.52 -10.47 -10.19
C GLY A 117 -0.96 -10.71 -11.60
N GLY A 118 -1.75 -10.44 -12.62
CA GLY A 118 -1.43 -10.69 -14.04
C GLY A 118 -2.70 -10.80 -14.88
N THR A 119 -2.58 -11.00 -16.19
CA THR A 119 -3.71 -11.00 -17.17
C THR A 119 -4.86 -11.98 -16.91
N ASN A 120 -4.78 -12.81 -15.86
CA ASN A 120 -5.90 -13.65 -15.45
C ASN A 120 -7.07 -12.72 -15.07
N GLY A 121 -7.98 -12.53 -16.03
CA GLY A 121 -9.10 -11.61 -15.91
C GLY A 121 -8.84 -10.17 -16.34
N ILE A 122 -7.76 -9.88 -17.10
CA ILE A 122 -7.55 -8.58 -17.76
C ILE A 122 -7.38 -8.76 -19.27
N GLU A 123 -8.47 -8.54 -20.02
CA GLU A 123 -8.50 -8.85 -21.46
C GLU A 123 -7.67 -7.86 -22.29
N GLY A 124 -7.71 -6.57 -21.95
CA GLY A 124 -7.11 -5.48 -22.73
C GLY A 124 -5.59 -5.53 -22.86
N ILE A 125 -4.91 -6.36 -22.06
CA ILE A 125 -3.44 -6.47 -22.04
C ILE A 125 -2.92 -7.86 -22.43
N LYS A 126 -3.79 -8.78 -22.89
CA LYS A 126 -3.40 -10.17 -23.23
C LYS A 126 -2.36 -10.28 -24.35
N ASP A 127 -2.37 -9.33 -25.27
CA ASP A 127 -1.46 -9.27 -26.44
C ASP A 127 -0.34 -8.24 -26.26
N ALA A 128 -0.16 -7.71 -25.04
CA ALA A 128 0.90 -6.73 -24.78
C ALA A 128 2.29 -7.35 -25.01
N SER A 129 3.14 -6.64 -25.76
CA SER A 129 4.50 -7.08 -26.05
C SER A 129 5.49 -6.81 -24.91
N THR A 130 5.10 -6.00 -23.92
CA THR A 130 5.89 -5.69 -22.73
C THR A 130 5.68 -6.73 -21.64
N ALA A 131 6.58 -6.77 -20.64
CA ALA A 131 6.42 -7.69 -19.51
C ALA A 131 5.37 -7.21 -18.49
N PHE A 132 5.19 -5.89 -18.40
CA PHE A 132 4.24 -5.23 -17.51
C PHE A 132 3.42 -4.20 -18.30
N ALA A 133 2.21 -3.93 -17.83
CA ALA A 133 1.32 -2.93 -18.37
C ALA A 133 0.84 -2.02 -17.23
N SER A 134 0.91 -0.72 -17.46
CA SER A 134 0.20 0.27 -16.66
C SER A 134 -1.27 0.30 -17.06
N LEU A 135 -2.15 0.45 -16.10
CA LEU A 135 -3.59 0.64 -16.32
C LEU A 135 -3.97 2.00 -15.71
N PRO A 136 -3.82 3.11 -16.47
CA PRO A 136 -4.09 4.44 -15.93
C PRO A 136 -5.51 4.59 -15.37
N ASP A 137 -5.64 5.30 -14.25
CA ASP A 137 -6.91 5.69 -13.64
C ASP A 137 -7.90 4.53 -13.41
N ALA A 138 -7.39 3.34 -13.08
CA ALA A 138 -8.19 2.11 -13.02
C ALA A 138 -8.77 1.81 -11.63
N ILE A 139 -8.15 2.31 -10.56
CA ILE A 139 -8.49 1.92 -9.18
C ILE A 139 -8.81 3.14 -8.32
N GLY A 140 -9.95 3.14 -7.63
CA GLY A 140 -10.22 4.03 -6.50
C GLY A 140 -9.58 3.49 -5.22
N LEU A 141 -8.96 4.37 -4.42
CA LEU A 141 -8.32 4.01 -3.15
C LEU A 141 -8.82 4.88 -2.01
N SER A 142 -9.15 4.24 -0.87
CA SER A 142 -9.51 4.93 0.38
C SER A 142 -8.87 4.22 1.57
N CYS A 143 -8.36 4.98 2.55
CA CYS A 143 -7.97 4.38 3.83
C CYS A 143 -9.22 4.20 4.68
N GLU A 144 -9.53 2.96 5.03
CA GLU A 144 -10.72 2.56 5.75
C GLU A 144 -10.35 1.82 7.04
N ARG A 145 -11.35 1.64 7.91
CA ARG A 145 -11.14 1.09 9.25
C ARG A 145 -12.26 0.13 9.66
N THR A 146 -11.89 -0.92 10.39
CA THR A 146 -12.79 -1.77 11.19
C THR A 146 -12.38 -1.71 12.67
N ASP A 147 -13.04 -2.51 13.51
CA ASP A 147 -12.70 -2.60 14.94
C ASP A 147 -11.25 -3.08 15.18
N ASN A 148 -10.69 -3.88 14.28
CA ASN A 148 -9.35 -4.46 14.44
C ASN A 148 -8.42 -4.31 13.23
N HIS A 149 -8.82 -3.54 12.21
CA HIS A 149 -8.00 -3.29 11.03
C HIS A 149 -8.04 -1.83 10.58
N ASP A 150 -6.91 -1.36 10.06
CA ASP A 150 -6.79 -0.17 9.23
C ASP A 150 -6.15 -0.61 7.92
N TYR A 151 -6.72 -0.22 6.80
CA TYR A 151 -6.37 -0.82 5.51
C TYR A 151 -6.69 0.13 4.35
N LEU A 152 -6.08 -0.15 3.20
CA LEU A 152 -6.36 0.53 1.94
C LEU A 152 -7.46 -0.25 1.20
N ALA A 153 -8.68 0.28 1.19
CA ALA A 153 -9.78 -0.23 0.39
C ALA A 153 -9.55 0.11 -1.09
N ALA A 154 -9.67 -0.88 -1.96
CA ALA A 154 -9.53 -0.74 -3.40
C ALA A 154 -10.83 -1.10 -4.13
N SER A 155 -11.23 -0.28 -5.09
CA SER A 155 -12.36 -0.54 -6.00
C SER A 155 -11.96 -0.24 -7.44
N LEU A 156 -12.63 -0.86 -8.42
CA LEU A 156 -12.48 -0.42 -9.80
C LEU A 156 -13.07 1.00 -9.94
N ALA A 157 -12.38 1.87 -10.68
CA ALA A 157 -12.88 3.20 -11.01
C ALA A 157 -14.14 3.12 -11.88
N ASP A 158 -14.17 2.16 -12.80
CA ASP A 158 -15.30 1.83 -13.67
C ASP A 158 -15.48 0.30 -13.70
N PRO A 159 -16.63 -0.25 -13.24
CA PRO A 159 -16.89 -1.69 -13.33
C PRO A 159 -17.04 -2.19 -14.78
N ASP A 160 -17.36 -1.30 -15.73
CA ASP A 160 -17.52 -1.61 -17.15
C ASP A 160 -16.29 -1.19 -17.98
N ASP A 161 -15.13 -1.03 -17.33
CA ASP A 161 -13.89 -0.60 -17.97
C ASP A 161 -13.59 -1.47 -19.21
N SER A 162 -13.43 -0.81 -20.36
CA SER A 162 -13.20 -1.46 -21.66
C SER A 162 -11.94 -2.36 -21.71
N ARG A 163 -11.00 -2.18 -20.77
CA ARG A 163 -9.83 -3.05 -20.60
C ARG A 163 -10.19 -4.41 -19.99
N GLY A 164 -11.40 -4.55 -19.45
CA GLY A 164 -11.95 -5.75 -18.83
C GLY A 164 -11.20 -6.12 -17.56
N LEU A 165 -11.36 -5.35 -16.48
CA LEU A 165 -10.51 -5.40 -15.28
C LEU A 165 -11.00 -6.36 -14.16
N ASN A 166 -11.97 -7.22 -14.44
CA ASN A 166 -12.69 -7.99 -13.42
C ASN A 166 -11.81 -8.88 -12.52
N GLY A 167 -10.65 -9.32 -13.01
CA GLY A 167 -9.72 -10.15 -12.22
C GLY A 167 -8.67 -9.35 -11.42
N LEU A 168 -8.70 -8.02 -11.47
CA LEU A 168 -7.66 -7.17 -10.88
C LEU A 168 -7.72 -7.15 -9.35
N LEU A 169 -8.93 -7.11 -8.78
CA LEU A 169 -9.18 -7.02 -7.34
C LEU A 169 -9.72 -8.32 -6.75
N GLU A 170 -9.33 -9.46 -7.35
CA GLU A 170 -9.70 -10.78 -6.86
C GLU A 170 -8.77 -11.23 -5.71
N GLU A 171 -9.35 -11.67 -4.60
CA GLU A 171 -8.64 -12.22 -3.45
C GLU A 171 -8.11 -13.64 -3.74
N ARG A 172 -7.08 -13.76 -4.58
CA ARG A 172 -6.58 -15.06 -5.09
C ARG A 172 -6.10 -16.04 -4.01
N LEU A 173 -5.71 -15.54 -2.84
CA LEU A 173 -5.31 -16.36 -1.68
C LEU A 173 -6.43 -16.53 -0.64
N GLY A 174 -7.62 -16.03 -0.95
CA GLY A 174 -8.80 -16.02 -0.09
C GLY A 174 -8.86 -14.79 0.83
N PRO A 175 -10.03 -14.59 1.48
CA PRO A 175 -10.35 -13.36 2.21
C PRO A 175 -9.46 -13.08 3.42
N ARG A 176 -8.78 -14.11 3.97
CA ARG A 176 -7.82 -13.93 5.06
C ARG A 176 -6.54 -13.18 4.64
N TRP A 177 -6.27 -13.14 3.33
CA TRP A 177 -5.10 -12.47 2.75
C TRP A 177 -5.46 -11.16 2.05
N GLY A 178 -6.75 -10.88 1.81
CA GLY A 178 -7.18 -9.73 1.03
C GLY A 178 -6.49 -9.68 -0.34
N LEU A 179 -6.01 -8.49 -0.68
CA LEU A 179 -5.27 -8.19 -1.90
C LEU A 179 -3.75 -8.16 -1.68
N HIS A 180 -3.23 -8.90 -0.68
CA HIS A 180 -1.81 -8.89 -0.31
C HIS A 180 -0.83 -9.08 -1.49
N LEU A 181 -1.21 -9.91 -2.46
CA LEU A 181 -0.40 -10.15 -3.67
C LEU A 181 -0.22 -8.89 -4.54
N VAL A 182 -1.06 -7.89 -4.37
CA VAL A 182 -1.07 -6.67 -5.18
C VAL A 182 -0.98 -5.40 -4.34
N ASP A 183 -0.63 -5.50 -3.04
CA ASP A 183 -0.52 -4.36 -2.10
C ASP A 183 0.23 -3.19 -2.74
N MET A 184 1.39 -3.44 -3.35
CA MET A 184 2.18 -2.41 -4.02
C MET A 184 1.66 -2.08 -5.42
N THR A 185 1.17 -3.09 -6.16
CA THR A 185 0.86 -2.92 -7.59
C THR A 185 -0.40 -2.11 -7.83
N VAL A 186 -1.32 -2.02 -6.85
CA VAL A 186 -2.56 -1.23 -6.99
C VAL A 186 -2.32 0.27 -7.22
N ALA A 187 -1.12 0.78 -6.89
CA ALA A 187 -0.74 2.18 -7.04
C ALA A 187 0.71 2.36 -7.53
N LEU A 188 1.28 1.39 -8.25
CA LEU A 188 2.73 1.37 -8.49
C LEU A 188 3.22 2.58 -9.30
N ASP A 189 2.52 3.03 -10.32
CA ASP A 189 2.93 4.24 -11.06
C ASP A 189 2.83 5.49 -10.17
N ASP A 190 1.79 5.59 -9.33
CA ASP A 190 1.64 6.67 -8.36
C ASP A 190 2.79 6.70 -7.34
N LEU A 191 3.21 5.53 -6.87
CA LEU A 191 4.35 5.39 -5.96
C LEU A 191 5.67 5.81 -6.63
N VAL A 192 5.86 5.51 -7.92
CA VAL A 192 7.03 5.96 -8.68
C VAL A 192 7.04 7.49 -8.81
N ASP A 193 5.89 8.10 -9.10
CA ASP A 193 5.77 9.56 -9.16
C ASP A 193 6.03 10.21 -7.80
N LEU A 194 5.47 9.65 -6.73
CA LEU A 194 5.68 10.12 -5.36
C LEU A 194 7.15 10.03 -4.95
N ALA A 195 7.81 8.91 -5.24
CA ALA A 195 9.24 8.74 -4.98
C ALA A 195 10.08 9.75 -5.77
N ALA A 196 9.71 10.09 -7.00
CA ALA A 196 10.40 11.10 -7.79
C ALA A 196 10.26 12.52 -7.17
N VAL A 197 9.07 12.87 -6.65
CA VAL A 197 8.84 14.14 -5.94
C VAL A 197 9.67 14.21 -4.66
N GLN A 198 9.64 13.17 -3.83
CA GLN A 198 10.45 13.11 -2.62
C GLN A 198 11.96 13.15 -2.91
N ALA A 199 12.42 12.45 -3.94
CA ALA A 199 13.84 12.46 -4.32
C ALA A 199 14.31 13.84 -4.78
N LYS A 200 13.44 14.60 -5.46
CA LYS A 200 13.71 15.99 -5.80
C LYS A 200 13.79 16.86 -4.55
N ALA A 201 12.80 16.76 -3.66
CA ALA A 201 12.78 17.52 -2.41
C ALA A 201 13.99 17.22 -1.51
N PHE A 202 14.50 15.99 -1.54
CA PHE A 202 15.71 15.60 -0.82
C PHE A 202 17.00 16.22 -1.38
N ALA A 203 17.03 16.51 -2.68
CA ALA A 203 18.21 17.04 -3.37
C ALA A 203 18.33 18.57 -3.34
N ASP A 204 17.23 19.26 -3.02
CA ASP A 204 17.14 20.72 -2.87
C ASP A 204 17.66 21.19 -1.50
#